data_AF-A0A7J2PY24-F1
#
_entry.id   AF-A0A7J2PY24-F1
#
_cell.length_a   1.000
_cell.length_b   1.000
_cell.length_c   1.000
_cell.angle_alpha   90.00
_cell.angle_beta   90.00
_cell.angle_gamma   90.00
#
_symmetry.space_group_name_H-M   'P 1'
#
loop_
_entity.id
_entity.type
_entity.pdbx_description
1 polymer ?
#
loop_
_entity_poly.entity_id
_entity_poly.type
_entity_poly.pdbx_seq_one_letter_code
_entity_poly.pdbx_strand_id
1 'polypeptide(L)'
;MLSEQFQGLIKTIRTGDVSQFKYFITDFREMTFLDIPDSIEFDKIEDSREKSYYLALSILLSEIKFEAFSLLVNYSDKIGFFIDPKKIPFRFKIIARLHLDGIQRGLTGRIFDIIRFFNEYNLFEKDFSNKEIDLIEEIKRNDKTLIENLADLFGNVSDSLILYSCGIMPYDLYLLYVERAKIILKDDNYSKLRGRFNISGLKRWTDWYSMYGLSVKNLGSVEQFINILQKDILSITDHPFNENKKDSNKSKKFIEFNLLYRTPFYDVVANREYREIKRHFISLENILKNKDQILNKDNYSFCSLSMVLVGGLGPEGLGFTYSTPRGEVIEICSDQKETEAIIIQFKQYLKRKFIGKLDEELLNLDINADIRGKITHYLSEILKPKILINYYSKDYILRKIKLFLYRIDEFNQKYKSKLEDVVMKINKALSLILRKIKLKDQFITRMNLVDEGKVKSEDIAKLTSLRGKSHYDILRERFFFQNEILWFFKDYKEEIEELEKKFSAF
;
A
#
# COMPACT_ATOMS: atom_id res chain seq x y z
N MET A 1 -22.52 24.49 9.15
CA MET A 1 -23.90 23.95 9.22
C MET A 1 -24.42 23.99 7.80
N LEU A 2 -24.92 22.87 7.25
CA LEU A 2 -25.38 22.83 5.86
C LEU A 2 -26.70 23.62 5.74
N SER A 3 -26.87 24.39 4.68
CA SER A 3 -28.09 25.19 4.46
C SER A 3 -29.35 24.32 4.37
N GLU A 4 -30.51 24.91 4.63
CA GLU A 4 -31.80 24.23 4.45
C GLU A 4 -32.02 23.79 3.00
N GLN A 5 -31.56 24.59 2.03
CA GLN A 5 -31.62 24.21 0.61
C GLN A 5 -30.77 22.97 0.34
N PHE A 6 -29.52 22.92 0.78
CA PHE A 6 -28.65 21.77 0.56
C PHE A 6 -29.17 20.50 1.27
N GLN A 7 -29.75 20.63 2.47
CA GLN A 7 -30.40 19.50 3.13
C GLN A 7 -31.64 19.01 2.36
N GLY A 8 -32.42 19.93 1.79
CA GLY A 8 -33.51 19.65 0.86
C GLY A 8 -33.06 18.93 -0.40
N LEU A 9 -31.93 19.33 -1.00
CA LEU A 9 -31.32 18.68 -2.15
C LEU A 9 -30.99 17.22 -1.83
N ILE A 10 -30.27 16.96 -0.73
CA ILE A 10 -29.89 15.60 -0.32
C ILE A 10 -31.11 14.73 -0.06
N LYS A 11 -32.15 15.27 0.59
CA LYS A 11 -33.41 14.55 0.82
C LYS A 11 -34.08 14.19 -0.50
N THR A 12 -34.16 15.14 -1.43
CA THR A 12 -34.82 14.96 -2.73
C THR A 12 -34.08 13.92 -3.60
N ILE A 13 -32.74 14.00 -3.67
CA ILE A 13 -31.91 13.00 -4.37
C ILE A 13 -32.14 11.59 -3.80
N ARG A 14 -32.21 11.46 -2.47
CA ARG A 14 -32.43 10.17 -1.78
C ARG A 14 -33.82 9.60 -2.00
N THR A 15 -34.85 10.44 -2.13
CA THR A 15 -36.22 9.96 -2.39
C THR A 15 -36.40 9.40 -3.80
N GLY A 16 -35.58 9.85 -4.76
CA GLY A 16 -35.65 9.41 -6.16
C GLY A 16 -36.92 9.85 -6.91
N ASP A 17 -37.74 10.72 -6.32
CA ASP A 17 -38.92 11.30 -6.95
C ASP A 17 -38.49 12.41 -7.92
N VAL A 18 -38.54 12.10 -9.22
CA VAL A 18 -38.15 12.99 -10.31
C VAL A 18 -38.99 14.28 -10.34
N SER A 19 -40.24 14.24 -9.87
CA SER A 19 -41.14 15.40 -9.89
C SER A 19 -40.74 16.42 -8.82
N GLN A 20 -40.45 15.94 -7.61
CA GLN A 20 -39.90 16.76 -6.52
C GLN A 20 -38.54 17.34 -6.90
N PHE A 21 -37.75 16.56 -7.63
CA PHE A 21 -36.42 16.98 -8.08
C PHE A 21 -36.47 18.11 -9.11
N LYS A 22 -37.36 18.03 -10.09
CA LYS A 22 -37.58 19.10 -11.08
C LYS A 22 -37.98 20.42 -10.42
N TYR A 23 -38.84 20.36 -9.41
CA TYR A 23 -39.29 21.53 -8.65
C TYR A 23 -38.17 22.12 -7.78
N PHE A 24 -37.38 21.25 -7.14
CA PHE A 24 -36.29 21.68 -6.27
C PHE A 24 -35.17 22.40 -7.03
N ILE A 25 -34.78 21.91 -8.22
CA ILE A 25 -33.72 22.52 -9.01
C ILE A 25 -34.09 23.91 -9.53
N THR A 26 -35.36 24.17 -9.86
CA THR A 26 -35.81 25.50 -10.30
C THR A 26 -35.60 26.59 -9.24
N ASP A 27 -35.58 26.22 -7.95
CA ASP A 27 -35.50 27.16 -6.84
C ASP A 27 -34.12 27.17 -6.14
N PHE A 28 -33.19 26.31 -6.57
CA PHE A 28 -31.87 26.20 -5.98
C PHE A 28 -30.96 27.36 -6.40
N ARG A 29 -30.55 28.23 -5.46
CA ARG A 29 -29.80 29.48 -5.75
C ARG A 29 -28.53 29.67 -4.92
N GLU A 30 -28.08 28.64 -4.22
CA GLU A 30 -27.03 28.79 -3.22
C GLU A 30 -25.62 28.91 -3.83
N MET A 31 -25.08 30.12 -3.87
CA MET A 31 -23.70 30.40 -4.33
C MET A 31 -22.69 30.60 -3.19
N THR A 32 -23.14 30.63 -1.94
CA THR A 32 -22.34 31.07 -0.77
C THR A 32 -21.34 30.05 -0.23
N PHE A 33 -21.07 28.95 -0.92
CA PHE A 33 -20.28 27.84 -0.34
C PHE A 33 -18.76 27.96 -0.53
N LEU A 34 -18.27 28.99 -1.25
CA LEU A 34 -16.84 29.14 -1.52
C LEU A 34 -16.20 30.50 -1.21
N ASP A 35 -16.93 31.57 -0.85
CA ASP A 35 -16.36 32.94 -0.77
C ASP A 35 -15.52 33.29 -2.02
N ILE A 36 -15.95 32.85 -3.19
CA ILE A 36 -15.25 33.07 -4.47
C ILE A 36 -16.07 34.05 -5.30
N PRO A 37 -15.51 35.19 -5.73
CA PRO A 37 -16.18 36.09 -6.66
C PRO A 37 -16.47 35.36 -7.97
N ASP A 38 -17.68 35.56 -8.49
CA ASP A 38 -18.34 34.87 -9.58
C ASP A 38 -17.39 34.48 -10.74
N SER A 39 -17.45 33.21 -11.17
CA SER A 39 -16.69 32.75 -12.34
C SER A 39 -17.43 33.06 -13.63
N ILE A 40 -16.74 33.74 -14.55
CA ILE A 40 -17.15 34.17 -15.91
C ILE A 40 -17.76 33.03 -16.77
N GLU A 41 -17.53 31.76 -16.45
CA GLU A 41 -18.07 30.62 -17.20
C GLU A 41 -19.50 30.22 -16.80
N PHE A 42 -19.91 30.51 -15.56
CA PHE A 42 -21.22 30.13 -15.03
C PHE A 42 -22.37 30.98 -15.61
N ASP A 43 -22.05 32.19 -16.07
CA ASP A 43 -23.03 33.11 -16.68
C ASP A 43 -23.33 32.82 -18.14
N LYS A 44 -22.57 31.91 -18.77
CA LYS A 44 -22.82 31.46 -20.15
C LYS A 44 -23.90 30.39 -20.25
N ILE A 45 -24.37 29.84 -19.12
CA ILE A 45 -25.48 28.88 -19.10
C ILE A 45 -26.80 29.66 -19.09
N GLU A 46 -27.47 29.70 -20.24
CA GLU A 46 -28.72 30.46 -20.42
C GLU A 46 -29.91 29.84 -19.68
N ASP A 47 -29.99 28.51 -19.61
CA ASP A 47 -31.05 27.81 -18.87
C ASP A 47 -30.77 27.84 -17.36
N SER A 48 -31.61 28.58 -16.62
CA SER A 48 -31.52 28.69 -15.16
C SER A 48 -31.61 27.34 -14.45
N ARG A 49 -32.33 26.36 -15.01
CA ARG A 49 -32.47 25.01 -14.43
C ARG A 49 -31.20 24.20 -14.61
N GLU A 50 -30.61 24.23 -15.82
CA GLU A 50 -29.32 23.61 -16.09
C GLU A 50 -28.22 24.24 -15.21
N LYS A 51 -28.25 25.57 -15.08
CA LYS A 51 -27.35 26.34 -14.22
C LYS A 51 -27.43 25.89 -12.75
N SER A 52 -28.65 25.80 -12.20
CA SER A 52 -28.86 25.29 -10.84
C SER A 52 -28.47 23.82 -10.68
N TYR A 53 -28.58 23.00 -11.73
CA TYR A 53 -28.13 21.61 -11.74
C TYR A 53 -26.62 21.49 -11.58
N TYR A 54 -25.85 22.23 -12.38
CA TYR A 54 -24.38 22.23 -12.29
C TYR A 54 -23.89 22.81 -10.97
N LEU A 55 -24.58 23.81 -10.43
CA LEU A 55 -24.31 24.35 -9.10
C LEU A 55 -24.50 23.28 -8.02
N ALA A 56 -25.61 22.54 -8.07
CA ALA A 56 -25.86 21.42 -7.15
C ALA A 56 -24.75 20.35 -7.22
N LEU A 57 -24.32 19.97 -8.43
CA LEU A 57 -23.18 19.07 -8.62
C LEU A 57 -21.89 19.63 -7.99
N SER A 58 -21.59 20.92 -8.20
CA SER A 58 -20.42 21.57 -7.62
C SER A 58 -20.40 21.55 -6.09
N ILE A 59 -21.55 21.80 -5.45
CA ILE A 59 -21.66 21.75 -3.98
C ILE A 59 -21.50 20.32 -3.46
N LEU A 60 -22.07 19.33 -4.16
CA LEU A 60 -21.89 17.93 -3.79
C LEU A 60 -20.42 17.52 -3.86
N LEU A 61 -19.65 18.03 -4.83
CA LEU A 61 -18.19 17.85 -4.89
C LEU A 61 -17.49 18.53 -3.72
N SER A 62 -17.83 19.80 -3.43
CA SER A 62 -17.18 20.59 -2.38
C SER A 62 -17.37 20.00 -0.98
N GLU A 63 -18.54 19.39 -0.74
CA GLU A 63 -18.93 18.73 0.52
C GLU A 63 -18.62 17.22 0.53
N ILE A 64 -17.99 16.70 -0.52
CA ILE A 64 -17.54 15.29 -0.64
C ILE A 64 -18.73 14.33 -0.46
N LYS A 65 -19.86 14.69 -1.08
CA LYS A 65 -21.08 13.88 -1.15
C LYS A 65 -21.10 13.07 -2.45
N PHE A 66 -20.03 12.30 -2.69
CA PHE A 66 -19.80 11.55 -3.93
C PHE A 66 -20.93 10.60 -4.31
N GLU A 67 -21.55 9.92 -3.34
CA GLU A 67 -22.72 9.07 -3.59
C GLU A 67 -23.91 9.88 -4.13
N ALA A 68 -24.22 11.02 -3.51
CA ALA A 68 -25.29 11.89 -3.96
C ALA A 68 -24.96 12.57 -5.30
N PHE A 69 -23.69 12.91 -5.55
CA PHE A 69 -23.23 13.38 -6.87
C PHE A 69 -23.48 12.32 -7.94
N SER A 70 -23.09 11.06 -7.68
CA SER A 70 -23.27 9.94 -8.60
C SER A 70 -24.75 9.72 -8.92
N LEU A 71 -25.59 9.71 -7.89
CA LEU A 71 -27.05 9.65 -8.05
C LEU A 71 -27.57 10.81 -8.89
N LEU A 72 -27.08 12.03 -8.63
CA LEU A 72 -27.48 13.20 -9.38
C LEU A 72 -27.07 13.10 -10.85
N VAL A 73 -25.84 12.69 -11.16
CA VAL A 73 -25.42 12.45 -12.55
C VAL A 73 -26.34 11.43 -13.22
N ASN A 74 -26.69 10.33 -12.55
CA ASN A 74 -27.59 9.31 -13.08
C ASN A 74 -29.05 9.77 -13.28
N TYR A 75 -29.46 10.87 -12.64
CA TYR A 75 -30.80 11.46 -12.83
C TYR A 75 -30.87 12.45 -14.00
N SER A 76 -29.72 12.87 -14.54
CA SER A 76 -29.64 13.92 -15.56
C SER A 76 -30.49 13.61 -16.80
N ASP A 77 -30.38 12.39 -17.32
CA ASP A 77 -31.17 11.90 -18.46
C ASP A 77 -32.68 11.97 -18.21
N LYS A 78 -33.14 11.72 -16.98
CA LYS A 78 -34.58 11.76 -16.63
C LYS A 78 -35.14 13.17 -16.58
N ILE A 79 -34.27 14.16 -16.51
CA ILE A 79 -34.60 15.59 -16.42
C ILE A 79 -34.34 16.29 -17.75
N GLY A 80 -33.69 15.60 -18.70
CA GLY A 80 -33.41 16.10 -20.04
C GLY A 80 -32.09 16.87 -20.13
N PHE A 81 -31.17 16.67 -19.18
CA PHE A 81 -29.83 17.25 -19.23
C PHE A 81 -28.80 16.20 -19.61
N PHE A 82 -27.95 16.52 -20.59
CA PHE A 82 -26.71 15.78 -20.81
C PHE A 82 -25.60 16.45 -20.00
N ILE A 83 -24.92 15.69 -19.14
CA ILE A 83 -23.86 16.24 -18.28
C ILE A 83 -22.60 16.49 -19.10
N ASP A 84 -22.22 17.76 -19.16
CA ASP A 84 -20.90 18.21 -19.60
C ASP A 84 -20.07 18.59 -18.36
N PRO A 85 -19.03 17.79 -18.01
CA PRO A 85 -18.13 18.10 -16.90
C PRO A 85 -17.53 19.51 -16.97
N LYS A 86 -17.32 20.07 -18.17
CA LYS A 86 -16.75 21.40 -18.35
C LYS A 86 -17.65 22.51 -17.80
N LYS A 87 -18.96 22.28 -17.74
CA LYS A 87 -19.95 23.23 -17.20
C LYS A 87 -20.08 23.19 -15.67
N ILE A 88 -19.51 22.19 -14.99
CA ILE A 88 -19.52 22.13 -13.52
C ILE A 88 -18.58 23.25 -12.99
N PRO A 89 -19.12 24.26 -12.27
CA PRO A 89 -18.34 25.40 -11.84
C PRO A 89 -17.36 25.01 -10.72
N PHE A 90 -16.24 25.72 -10.66
CA PHE A 90 -15.22 25.64 -9.61
C PHE A 90 -14.56 24.26 -9.40
N ARG A 91 -14.81 23.24 -10.24
CA ARG A 91 -14.29 21.87 -10.04
C ARG A 91 -12.78 21.80 -9.79
N PHE A 92 -11.97 22.59 -10.51
CA PHE A 92 -10.53 22.66 -10.30
C PHE A 92 -10.14 23.32 -8.97
N LYS A 93 -10.85 24.37 -8.55
CA LYS A 93 -10.63 25.00 -7.23
C LYS A 93 -11.05 24.06 -6.09
N ILE A 94 -12.14 23.33 -6.29
CA ILE A 94 -12.63 22.34 -5.33
C ILE A 94 -11.58 21.24 -5.15
N ILE A 95 -11.08 20.65 -6.23
CA ILE A 95 -10.10 19.57 -6.08
C ILE A 95 -8.78 20.07 -5.49
N ALA A 96 -8.29 21.24 -5.89
CA ALA A 96 -7.10 21.84 -5.29
C ALA A 96 -7.28 22.04 -3.77
N ARG A 97 -8.42 22.58 -3.33
CA ARG A 97 -8.75 22.72 -1.90
C ARG A 97 -8.78 21.37 -1.19
N LEU A 98 -9.42 20.36 -1.77
CA LEU A 98 -9.54 19.03 -1.18
C LEU A 98 -8.19 18.31 -1.11
N HIS A 99 -7.36 18.47 -2.14
CA HIS A 99 -5.99 17.98 -2.22
C HIS A 99 -5.13 18.60 -1.10
N LEU A 100 -5.14 19.92 -0.99
CA LEU A 100 -4.42 20.67 0.04
C LEU A 100 -4.88 20.30 1.46
N ASP A 101 -6.19 20.21 1.72
CA ASP A 101 -6.73 19.75 3.00
C ASP A 101 -6.26 18.32 3.33
N GLY A 102 -6.22 17.45 2.32
CA GLY A 102 -5.69 16.09 2.43
C GLY A 102 -4.23 16.05 2.88
N ILE A 103 -3.36 16.82 2.22
CA ILE A 103 -1.93 16.94 2.59
C ILE A 103 -1.80 17.50 4.01
N GLN A 104 -2.49 18.60 4.30
CA GLN A 104 -2.38 19.31 5.58
C GLN A 104 -2.78 18.43 6.78
N ARG A 105 -3.81 17.59 6.61
CA ARG A 105 -4.31 16.69 7.66
C ARG A 105 -3.61 15.31 7.67
N GLY A 106 -2.69 15.05 6.74
CA GLY A 106 -2.06 13.73 6.60
C GLY A 106 -3.06 12.63 6.19
N LEU A 107 -4.14 12.99 5.49
CA LEU A 107 -5.20 12.08 5.03
C LEU A 107 -4.91 11.62 3.59
N THR A 108 -3.71 11.10 3.35
CA THR A 108 -3.23 10.72 2.02
C THR A 108 -4.14 9.71 1.31
N GLY A 109 -4.73 8.75 2.04
CA GLY A 109 -5.72 7.82 1.48
C GLY A 109 -6.93 8.52 0.84
N ARG A 110 -7.40 9.62 1.44
CA ARG A 110 -8.54 10.40 0.94
C ARG A 110 -8.22 11.09 -0.39
N ILE A 111 -6.96 11.51 -0.58
CA ILE A 111 -6.51 12.15 -1.84
C ILE A 111 -6.74 11.19 -3.00
N PHE A 112 -6.36 9.92 -2.85
CA PHE A 112 -6.55 8.91 -3.89
C PHE A 112 -8.04 8.67 -4.21
N ASP A 113 -8.90 8.65 -3.19
CA ASP A 113 -10.34 8.46 -3.39
C ASP A 113 -10.96 9.66 -4.13
N ILE A 114 -10.52 10.89 -3.81
CA ILE A 114 -10.96 12.11 -4.51
C ILE A 114 -10.49 12.08 -5.98
N ILE A 115 -9.22 11.80 -6.24
CA ILE A 115 -8.67 11.77 -7.61
C ILE A 115 -9.38 10.69 -8.43
N ARG A 116 -9.60 9.50 -7.85
CA ARG A 116 -10.33 8.41 -8.52
C ARG A 116 -11.73 8.85 -8.90
N PHE A 117 -12.46 9.49 -7.98
CA PHE A 117 -13.80 10.01 -8.25
C PHE A 117 -13.79 11.07 -9.37
N PHE A 118 -12.85 12.01 -9.31
CA PHE A 118 -12.72 13.03 -10.36
C PHE A 118 -12.37 12.43 -11.72
N ASN A 119 -11.54 11.39 -11.76
CA ASN A 119 -11.18 10.70 -12.99
C ASN A 119 -12.37 9.90 -13.56
N GLU A 120 -13.10 9.18 -12.72
CA GLU A 120 -14.28 8.38 -13.10
C GLU A 120 -15.35 9.21 -13.82
N TYR A 121 -15.58 10.44 -13.35
CA TYR A 121 -16.56 11.36 -13.90
C TYR A 121 -15.97 12.40 -14.89
N ASN A 122 -14.72 12.19 -15.35
CA ASN A 122 -14.00 13.10 -16.26
C ASN A 122 -13.99 14.57 -15.80
N LEU A 123 -13.96 14.81 -14.48
CA LEU A 123 -14.01 16.16 -13.91
C LEU A 123 -12.71 16.94 -14.11
N PHE A 124 -11.64 16.28 -14.54
CA PHE A 124 -10.40 16.93 -14.95
C PHE A 124 -10.46 17.51 -16.37
N GLU A 125 -11.48 17.15 -17.15
CA GLU A 125 -11.58 17.52 -18.57
C GLU A 125 -11.54 19.04 -18.74
N LYS A 126 -10.69 19.50 -19.67
CA LYS A 126 -10.52 20.90 -20.05
C LYS A 126 -9.93 21.01 -21.45
N ASP A 127 -10.02 22.21 -22.01
CA ASP A 127 -9.28 22.53 -23.23
C ASP A 127 -7.81 22.78 -22.88
N PHE A 128 -6.91 22.24 -23.70
CA PHE A 128 -5.47 22.34 -23.50
C PHE A 128 -4.86 23.44 -24.35
N SER A 129 -3.92 24.17 -23.77
CA SER A 129 -2.99 25.00 -24.52
C SER A 129 -1.91 24.16 -25.19
N ASN A 130 -1.27 24.67 -26.25
CA ASN A 130 -0.19 23.97 -26.93
C ASN A 130 0.96 23.57 -25.97
N LYS A 131 1.29 24.44 -25.00
CA LYS A 131 2.32 24.15 -23.99
C LYS A 131 1.95 22.96 -23.10
N GLU A 132 0.67 22.82 -22.76
CA GLU A 132 0.20 21.71 -21.95
C GLU A 132 0.21 20.41 -22.75
N ILE A 133 -0.17 20.45 -24.03
CA ILE A 133 -0.08 19.31 -24.94
C ILE A 133 1.38 18.85 -25.06
N ASP A 134 2.32 19.77 -25.28
CA ASP A 134 3.75 19.46 -25.38
C ASP A 134 4.27 18.79 -24.10
N LEU A 135 3.87 19.30 -22.92
CA LEU A 135 4.22 18.73 -21.62
C LEU A 135 3.65 17.31 -21.44
N ILE A 136 2.37 17.10 -21.77
CA ILE A 136 1.73 15.78 -21.66
C ILE A 136 2.45 14.78 -22.57
N GLU A 137 2.77 15.17 -23.80
CA GLU A 137 3.50 14.31 -24.75
C GLU A 137 4.94 14.03 -24.29
N GLU A 138 5.63 14.99 -23.68
CA GLU A 138 6.92 14.77 -23.02
C GLU A 138 6.80 13.70 -21.92
N ILE A 139 5.81 13.82 -21.04
CA ILE A 139 5.59 12.88 -19.93
C ILE A 139 5.31 11.47 -20.45
N LYS A 140 4.38 11.33 -21.40
CA LYS A 140 4.02 10.02 -21.98
C LYS A 140 5.23 9.32 -22.62
N ARG A 141 6.12 10.08 -23.26
CA ARG A 141 7.31 9.54 -23.93
C ARG A 141 8.41 9.14 -22.94
N ASN A 142 8.63 9.97 -21.93
CA ASN A 142 9.81 9.88 -21.07
C ASN A 142 9.57 9.10 -19.77
N ASP A 143 8.32 8.99 -19.29
CA ASP A 143 8.01 8.36 -18.00
C ASP A 143 6.88 7.32 -18.12
N LYS A 144 7.21 6.19 -18.75
CA LYS A 144 6.28 5.04 -18.87
C LYS A 144 5.84 4.51 -17.50
N THR A 145 6.75 4.51 -16.52
CA THR A 145 6.47 4.00 -15.17
C THR A 145 5.44 4.84 -14.43
N LEU A 146 5.45 6.16 -14.61
CA LEU A 146 4.40 7.04 -14.11
C LEU A 146 3.06 6.74 -14.76
N ILE A 147 3.00 6.59 -16.08
CA ILE A 147 1.74 6.28 -16.79
C ILE A 147 1.15 4.96 -16.29
N GLU A 148 1.98 3.92 -16.13
CA GLU A 148 1.57 2.64 -15.56
C GLU A 148 1.09 2.78 -14.11
N ASN A 149 1.75 3.61 -13.30
CA ASN A 149 1.32 3.90 -11.93
C ASN A 149 -0.03 4.63 -11.87
N LEU A 150 -0.25 5.63 -12.74
CA LEU A 150 -1.53 6.34 -12.84
C LEU A 150 -2.65 5.38 -13.25
N ALA A 151 -2.37 4.50 -14.21
CA ALA A 151 -3.33 3.50 -14.66
C ALA A 151 -3.70 2.52 -13.54
N ASP A 152 -2.71 2.03 -12.79
CA ASP A 152 -2.92 1.11 -11.68
C ASP A 152 -3.71 1.76 -10.51
N LEU A 153 -3.50 3.05 -10.25
CA LEU A 153 -4.17 3.79 -9.17
C LEU A 153 -5.60 4.25 -9.51
N PHE A 154 -5.80 4.72 -10.75
CA PHE A 154 -6.97 5.51 -11.16
C PHE A 154 -7.71 4.97 -12.39
N GLY A 155 -7.23 3.90 -13.02
CA GLY A 155 -7.87 3.29 -14.18
C GLY A 155 -7.49 3.98 -15.49
N ASN A 156 -8.47 4.58 -16.18
CA ASN A 156 -8.20 5.24 -17.46
C ASN A 156 -7.30 6.48 -17.25
N VAL A 157 -6.21 6.56 -18.02
CA VAL A 157 -5.26 7.69 -17.93
C VAL A 157 -5.55 8.69 -19.05
N SER A 158 -6.31 9.73 -18.73
CA SER A 158 -6.57 10.85 -19.65
C SER A 158 -5.44 11.88 -19.62
N ASP A 159 -5.33 12.66 -20.68
CA ASP A 159 -4.43 13.82 -20.78
C ASP A 159 -4.66 14.81 -19.63
N SER A 160 -5.92 14.96 -19.22
CA SER A 160 -6.28 15.81 -18.08
C SER A 160 -5.79 15.25 -16.75
N LEU A 161 -5.83 13.93 -16.54
CA LEU A 161 -5.28 13.30 -15.34
C LEU A 161 -3.75 13.44 -15.28
N ILE A 162 -3.07 13.27 -16.41
CA ILE A 162 -1.61 13.45 -16.51
C ILE A 162 -1.25 14.89 -16.13
N LEU A 163 -1.90 15.87 -16.76
CA LEU A 163 -1.66 17.29 -16.47
C LEU A 163 -1.98 17.64 -15.01
N TYR A 164 -3.07 17.09 -14.46
CA TYR A 164 -3.41 17.32 -13.06
C TYR A 164 -2.31 16.77 -12.13
N SER A 165 -1.85 15.53 -12.37
CA SER A 165 -0.87 14.86 -11.51
C SER A 165 0.53 15.47 -11.60
N CYS A 166 0.93 15.97 -12.77
CA CYS A 166 2.28 16.44 -13.03
C CYS A 166 2.43 17.97 -13.11
N GLY A 167 1.34 18.71 -13.25
CA GLY A 167 1.35 20.17 -13.28
C GLY A 167 0.60 20.78 -12.10
N ILE A 168 -0.67 20.41 -11.93
CA ILE A 168 -1.55 21.07 -10.95
C ILE A 168 -1.22 20.66 -9.52
N MET A 169 -1.04 19.37 -9.24
CA MET A 169 -0.69 18.89 -7.90
C MET A 169 0.65 19.46 -7.38
N PRO A 170 1.75 19.44 -8.17
CA PRO A 170 2.99 20.11 -7.80
C PRO A 170 2.81 21.61 -7.50
N TYR A 171 1.97 22.30 -8.28
CA TYR A 171 1.64 23.70 -8.04
C TYR A 171 0.88 23.91 -6.73
N ASP A 172 -0.11 23.08 -6.42
CA ASP A 172 -0.82 23.12 -5.15
C ASP A 172 0.16 22.94 -3.98
N LEU A 173 1.06 21.96 -4.07
CA LEU A 173 2.11 21.73 -3.08
C LEU A 173 3.01 22.97 -2.90
N TYR A 174 3.36 23.64 -3.99
CA TYR A 174 4.10 24.90 -3.97
C TYR A 174 3.32 26.01 -3.23
N LEU A 175 2.03 26.19 -3.53
CA LEU A 175 1.20 27.19 -2.84
C LEU A 175 1.15 26.94 -1.33
N LEU A 176 0.97 25.68 -0.92
CA LEU A 176 1.02 25.29 0.50
C LEU A 176 2.35 25.63 1.15
N TYR A 177 3.46 25.36 0.43
CA TYR A 177 4.80 25.65 0.90
C TYR A 177 5.03 27.14 1.10
N VAL A 178 4.63 27.97 0.13
CA VAL A 178 4.71 29.44 0.20
C VAL A 178 3.86 30.00 1.34
N GLU A 179 2.63 29.52 1.51
CA GLU A 179 1.73 29.97 2.58
C GLU A 179 2.32 29.66 3.96
N ARG A 180 2.80 28.43 4.17
CA ARG A 180 3.47 28.04 5.42
C ARG A 180 4.74 28.84 5.66
N ALA A 181 5.51 29.11 4.61
CA ALA A 181 6.70 29.93 4.71
C ALA A 181 6.38 31.35 5.20
N LYS A 182 5.32 31.97 4.68
CA LYS A 182 4.86 33.29 5.14
C LYS A 182 4.46 33.29 6.62
N ILE A 183 3.81 32.23 7.10
CA ILE A 183 3.43 32.10 8.53
C ILE A 183 4.70 32.02 9.40
N ILE A 184 5.65 31.17 9.02
CA ILE A 184 6.89 30.94 9.77
C ILE A 184 7.79 32.19 9.79
N LEU A 185 7.83 32.96 8.70
CA LEU A 185 8.60 34.20 8.61
C LEU A 185 7.97 35.36 9.41
N LYS A 186 6.67 35.28 9.75
CA LYS A 186 5.96 36.33 10.47
C LYS A 186 5.97 36.16 11.99
N ASP A 187 6.21 34.94 12.49
CA ASP A 187 6.13 34.64 13.92
C ASP A 187 7.25 33.67 14.36
N ASP A 188 8.17 34.21 15.16
CA ASP A 188 9.33 33.48 15.68
C ASP A 188 8.97 32.31 16.60
N ASN A 189 7.74 32.24 17.13
CA ASN A 189 7.26 31.06 17.86
C ASN A 189 7.20 29.80 16.96
N TYR A 190 7.09 30.00 15.64
CA TYR A 190 7.12 28.92 14.64
C TYR A 190 8.51 28.68 14.05
N SER A 191 9.55 29.32 14.58
CA SER A 191 10.96 29.08 14.16
C SER A 191 11.36 27.60 14.22
N LYS A 192 10.87 26.84 15.20
CA LYS A 192 11.08 25.39 15.32
C LYS A 192 10.45 24.56 14.18
N LEU A 193 9.47 25.12 13.46
CA LEU A 193 8.87 24.49 12.29
C LEU A 193 9.67 24.75 11.00
N ARG A 194 10.63 25.71 11.00
CA ARG A 194 11.52 25.98 9.84
C ARG A 194 12.20 24.70 9.34
N GLY A 195 12.71 23.86 10.26
CA GLY A 195 13.37 22.59 9.90
C GLY A 195 12.43 21.46 9.42
N ARG A 196 11.11 21.61 9.59
CA ARG A 196 10.09 20.66 9.09
C ARG A 196 9.55 21.06 7.71
N PHE A 197 9.65 22.34 7.36
CA PHE A 197 9.20 22.91 6.10
C PHE A 197 10.34 23.49 5.27
N ASN A 198 11.56 22.97 5.44
CA ASN A 198 12.63 23.18 4.47
C ASN A 198 12.52 22.15 3.34
N ILE A 199 13.17 22.41 2.19
CA ILE A 199 13.22 21.49 1.04
C ILE A 199 13.56 20.06 1.46
N SER A 200 14.49 19.91 2.40
CA SER A 200 14.90 18.59 2.86
C SER A 200 13.77 17.86 3.60
N GLY A 201 12.85 18.57 4.25
CA GLY A 201 11.60 18.03 4.82
C GLY A 201 10.67 17.43 3.76
N LEU A 202 10.47 18.13 2.64
CA LEU A 202 9.66 17.62 1.53
C LEU A 202 10.29 16.41 0.87
N LYS A 203 11.61 16.44 0.62
CA LYS A 203 12.37 15.27 0.10
C LYS A 203 12.22 14.05 1.02
N ARG A 204 12.25 14.26 2.34
CA ARG A 204 12.09 13.19 3.35
C ARG A 204 10.70 12.56 3.39
N TRP A 205 9.66 13.28 2.99
CA TRP A 205 8.28 12.86 3.25
C TRP A 205 7.94 11.49 2.62
N THR A 206 8.57 11.16 1.48
CA THR A 206 8.42 9.85 0.84
C THR A 206 9.46 8.82 1.28
N ASP A 207 10.52 9.23 1.97
CA ASP A 207 11.60 8.35 2.42
C ASP A 207 11.34 7.77 3.82
N TRP A 208 10.53 8.42 4.64
CA TRP A 208 10.10 7.87 5.92
C TRP A 208 8.72 8.38 6.32
N TYR A 209 7.74 7.46 6.35
CA TYR A 209 6.38 7.77 6.78
C TYR A 209 5.67 6.54 7.34
N SER A 210 4.54 6.76 8.03
CA SER A 210 3.63 5.70 8.47
C SER A 210 2.26 5.92 7.85
N MET A 211 1.69 4.87 7.25
CA MET A 211 0.40 4.91 6.58
C MET A 211 -0.35 3.60 6.78
N TYR A 212 -1.65 3.64 7.06
CA TYR A 212 -2.49 2.46 7.33
C TYR A 212 -1.96 1.50 8.43
N GLY A 213 -1.17 1.98 9.40
CA GLY A 213 -0.53 1.13 10.42
C GLY A 213 0.75 0.42 9.93
N LEU A 214 1.26 0.82 8.77
CA LEU A 214 2.49 0.33 8.16
C LEU A 214 3.55 1.44 8.17
N SER A 215 4.75 1.13 8.65
CA SER A 215 5.90 2.03 8.63
C SER A 215 6.76 1.72 7.41
N VAL A 216 7.15 2.77 6.69
CA VAL A 216 7.88 2.70 5.43
C VAL A 216 9.19 3.47 5.55
N LYS A 217 10.30 2.91 5.09
CA LYS A 217 11.61 3.56 5.08
C LYS A 217 12.42 3.23 3.83
N ASN A 218 12.98 4.25 3.20
CA ASN A 218 13.99 4.10 2.16
C ASN A 218 15.35 3.75 2.78
N LEU A 219 15.97 2.69 2.28
CA LEU A 219 17.26 2.18 2.74
C LEU A 219 18.40 2.46 1.76
N GLY A 220 18.14 3.05 0.60
CA GLY A 220 19.15 3.35 -0.42
C GLY A 220 18.84 2.68 -1.75
N SER A 221 19.86 2.44 -2.57
CA SER A 221 19.67 1.88 -3.92
C SER A 221 19.89 0.37 -4.00
N VAL A 222 19.16 -0.25 -4.92
CA VAL A 222 19.31 -1.67 -5.26
C VAL A 222 20.72 -1.98 -5.74
N GLU A 223 21.32 -1.09 -6.54
CA GLU A 223 22.69 -1.27 -7.03
C GLU A 223 23.71 -1.34 -5.90
N GLN A 224 23.61 -0.44 -4.91
CA GLN A 224 24.48 -0.47 -3.74
C GLN A 224 24.31 -1.77 -2.97
N PHE A 225 23.06 -2.20 -2.77
CA PHE A 225 22.74 -3.45 -2.10
C PHE A 225 23.35 -4.66 -2.81
N ILE A 226 23.16 -4.80 -4.12
CA ILE A 226 23.68 -5.92 -4.92
C ILE A 226 25.21 -5.90 -4.93
N ASN A 227 25.84 -4.73 -5.08
CA ASN A 227 27.30 -4.62 -5.07
C ASN A 227 27.90 -5.08 -3.74
N ILE A 228 27.30 -4.71 -2.61
CA ILE A 228 27.75 -5.16 -1.28
C ILE A 228 27.52 -6.66 -1.13
N LEU A 229 26.34 -7.16 -1.54
CA LEU A 229 26.03 -8.59 -1.50
C LEU A 229 27.07 -9.41 -2.27
N GLN A 230 27.46 -8.96 -3.47
CA GLN A 230 28.46 -9.63 -4.29
C GLN A 230 29.86 -9.55 -3.67
N LYS A 231 30.27 -8.38 -3.16
CA LYS A 231 31.59 -8.21 -2.55
C LYS A 231 31.76 -8.99 -1.25
N ASP A 232 30.75 -8.99 -0.40
CA ASP A 232 30.87 -9.49 0.97
C ASP A 232 30.42 -10.95 1.12
N ILE A 233 29.50 -11.44 0.27
CA ILE A 233 28.99 -12.82 0.38
C ILE A 233 29.58 -13.73 -0.69
N LEU A 234 29.74 -13.26 -1.94
CA LEU A 234 30.27 -14.14 -2.99
C LEU A 234 31.77 -14.42 -2.83
N SER A 235 32.54 -13.46 -2.30
CA SER A 235 33.96 -13.67 -1.94
C SER A 235 34.17 -14.65 -0.78
N ILE A 236 33.16 -14.82 0.09
CA ILE A 236 33.16 -15.83 1.17
C ILE A 236 32.76 -17.21 0.63
N THR A 237 32.09 -17.27 -0.52
CA THR A 237 31.61 -18.51 -1.16
C THR A 237 32.51 -19.02 -2.29
N ASP A 238 33.78 -18.62 -2.36
CA ASP A 238 34.79 -19.09 -3.35
C ASP A 238 35.14 -20.60 -3.29
N HIS A 239 34.23 -21.45 -2.79
CA HIS A 239 34.14 -22.82 -3.29
C HIS A 239 33.11 -22.86 -4.41
N PRO A 240 33.52 -23.19 -5.65
CA PRO A 240 32.57 -23.37 -6.74
C PRO A 240 31.51 -24.37 -6.29
N PHE A 241 30.25 -24.09 -6.62
CA PHE A 241 29.12 -25.00 -6.52
C PHE A 241 29.53 -26.32 -7.18
N ASN A 242 30.07 -27.23 -6.37
CA ASN A 242 30.57 -28.50 -6.84
C ASN A 242 29.33 -29.37 -7.00
N GLU A 243 28.92 -29.60 -8.24
CA GLU A 243 27.73 -30.40 -8.61
C GLU A 243 27.77 -31.85 -8.08
N ASN A 244 28.87 -32.28 -7.46
CA ASN A 244 29.11 -33.65 -7.01
C ASN A 244 29.36 -33.82 -5.50
N LYS A 245 28.55 -33.20 -4.64
CA LYS A 245 28.41 -33.65 -3.23
C LYS A 245 26.95 -33.76 -2.80
N LYS A 246 26.31 -34.83 -3.24
CA LYS A 246 25.19 -35.45 -2.52
C LYS A 246 25.74 -36.10 -1.25
N ASP A 247 25.74 -35.38 -0.14
CA ASP A 247 25.03 -35.80 1.08
C ASP A 247 25.34 -34.88 2.29
N SER A 248 24.30 -34.69 3.12
CA SER A 248 24.16 -33.84 4.32
C SER A 248 23.66 -32.37 4.16
N ASN A 249 22.54 -32.21 3.44
CA ASN A 249 21.36 -31.38 3.75
C ASN A 249 21.49 -30.18 4.74
N LYS A 250 22.10 -29.09 4.26
CA LYS A 250 21.62 -27.69 4.33
C LYS A 250 22.68 -26.83 3.64
N SER A 251 22.73 -26.87 2.30
CA SER A 251 23.31 -25.75 1.56
C SER A 251 22.62 -24.48 2.09
N LYS A 252 23.38 -23.42 2.38
CA LYS A 252 22.90 -22.24 3.12
C LYS A 252 21.91 -21.41 2.28
N LYS A 253 20.71 -21.94 2.06
CA LYS A 253 19.58 -21.31 1.36
C LYS A 253 19.26 -19.93 1.92
N PHE A 254 19.54 -19.74 3.22
CA PHE A 254 19.42 -18.47 3.89
C PHE A 254 20.71 -18.07 4.61
N ILE A 255 21.06 -16.79 4.51
CA ILE A 255 22.32 -16.22 5.05
C ILE A 255 22.00 -14.98 5.89
N GLU A 256 22.77 -14.76 6.95
CA GLU A 256 22.76 -13.50 7.70
C GLU A 256 24.04 -12.72 7.41
N PHE A 257 23.91 -11.41 7.16
CA PHE A 257 25.05 -10.50 7.00
C PHE A 257 24.69 -9.10 7.48
N ASN A 258 25.69 -8.25 7.64
CA ASN A 258 25.53 -6.88 8.11
C ASN A 258 25.77 -5.91 6.97
N LEU A 259 24.91 -4.89 6.83
CA LEU A 259 25.09 -3.82 5.87
C LEU A 259 25.08 -2.47 6.58
N LEU A 260 26.03 -1.61 6.20
CA LEU A 260 26.15 -0.27 6.73
C LEU A 260 25.22 0.67 5.96
N TYR A 261 24.17 1.13 6.60
CA TYR A 261 23.29 2.16 6.06
C TYR A 261 23.75 3.53 6.49
N ARG A 262 23.73 4.46 5.55
CA ARG A 262 23.72 5.87 5.87
C ARG A 262 22.26 6.25 6.06
N THR A 263 21.82 6.32 7.31
CA THR A 263 20.52 6.89 7.61
C THR A 263 20.75 8.37 7.86
N PRO A 264 20.30 9.26 6.97
CA PRO A 264 20.38 10.66 7.26
C PRO A 264 19.36 10.98 8.38
N PHE A 265 19.86 11.54 9.49
CA PHE A 265 19.05 12.03 10.59
C PHE A 265 19.01 13.55 10.50
N TYR A 266 17.80 14.07 10.53
CA TYR A 266 17.58 15.49 10.31
C TYR A 266 16.86 16.03 11.55
N ASP A 267 17.66 16.59 12.46
CA ASP A 267 17.12 17.39 13.56
C ASP A 267 16.87 18.82 13.06
N VAL A 268 16.03 19.56 13.78
CA VAL A 268 15.66 20.97 13.51
C VAL A 268 16.88 21.88 13.37
N VAL A 269 18.04 21.47 13.90
CA VAL A 269 19.26 22.29 14.02
C VAL A 269 20.45 21.75 13.19
N ALA A 270 20.43 20.50 12.72
CA ALA A 270 21.56 19.95 11.97
C ALA A 270 21.19 18.78 11.05
N ASN A 271 21.75 18.80 9.84
CA ASN A 271 21.85 17.64 8.97
C ASN A 271 22.98 16.75 9.48
N ARG A 272 22.66 15.60 10.10
CA ARG A 272 23.66 14.64 10.58
C ARG A 272 23.44 13.30 9.89
N GLU A 273 24.44 12.82 9.17
CA GLU A 273 24.44 11.44 8.69
C GLU A 273 24.87 10.51 9.82
N TYR A 274 24.01 9.59 10.24
CA TYR A 274 24.39 8.50 11.12
C TYR A 274 24.60 7.23 10.31
N ARG A 275 25.63 6.50 10.72
CA ARG A 275 25.95 5.20 10.16
C ARG A 275 25.33 4.13 11.06
N GLU A 276 24.42 3.36 10.51
CA GLU A 276 23.73 2.28 11.21
C GLU A 276 24.09 0.95 10.56
N ILE A 277 24.69 0.03 11.31
CA ILE A 277 24.88 -1.33 10.84
C ILE A 277 23.58 -2.08 11.09
N LYS A 278 22.92 -2.52 10.03
CA LYS A 278 21.74 -3.36 10.14
C LYS A 278 22.05 -4.79 9.71
N ARG A 279 21.46 -5.75 10.40
CA ARG A 279 21.59 -7.17 10.05
C ARG A 279 20.48 -7.55 9.07
N HIS A 280 20.83 -8.35 8.08
CA HIS A 280 19.92 -8.83 7.05
C HIS A 280 19.86 -10.34 7.08
N PHE A 281 18.66 -10.88 6.99
CA PHE A 281 18.41 -12.29 6.73
C PHE A 281 17.86 -12.44 5.32
N ILE A 282 18.61 -13.11 4.45
CA ILE A 282 18.32 -13.18 3.02
C ILE A 282 18.12 -14.60 2.53
N SER A 283 17.44 -14.76 1.40
CA SER A 283 17.45 -15.96 0.56
C SER A 283 18.33 -15.69 -0.66
N LEU A 284 19.58 -16.13 -0.62
CA LEU A 284 20.58 -15.82 -1.66
C LEU A 284 20.14 -16.35 -3.04
N GLU A 285 19.65 -17.59 -3.09
CA GLU A 285 19.17 -18.22 -4.32
C GLU A 285 18.05 -17.40 -4.99
N ASN A 286 17.06 -16.95 -4.21
CA ASN A 286 16.01 -16.08 -4.74
C ASN A 286 16.53 -14.74 -5.22
N ILE A 287 17.48 -14.11 -4.51
CA ILE A 287 18.07 -12.83 -4.95
C ILE A 287 18.77 -13.01 -6.29
N LEU A 288 19.60 -14.06 -6.44
CA LEU A 288 20.33 -14.32 -7.67
C LEU A 288 19.38 -14.68 -8.82
N LYS A 289 18.37 -15.51 -8.57
CA LYS A 289 17.36 -15.91 -9.56
C LYS A 289 16.56 -14.73 -10.10
N ASN A 290 16.23 -13.76 -9.24
CA ASN A 290 15.42 -12.60 -9.61
C ASN A 290 16.27 -11.33 -9.83
N LYS A 291 17.60 -11.44 -9.91
CA LYS A 291 18.52 -10.30 -9.94
C LYS A 291 18.21 -9.32 -11.06
N ASP A 292 17.99 -9.82 -12.28
CA ASP A 292 17.73 -8.97 -13.44
C ASP A 292 16.40 -8.23 -13.30
N GLN A 293 15.38 -8.88 -12.73
CA GLN A 293 14.09 -8.22 -12.43
C GLN A 293 14.23 -7.17 -11.33
N ILE A 294 15.03 -7.46 -10.30
CA ILE A 294 15.30 -6.54 -9.20
C ILE A 294 16.05 -5.28 -9.69
N LEU A 295 16.96 -5.43 -10.65
CA LEU A 295 17.76 -4.35 -11.24
C LEU A 295 17.05 -3.61 -12.38
N ASN A 296 16.01 -4.19 -12.97
CA ASN A 296 15.28 -3.60 -14.08
C ASN A 296 14.48 -2.37 -13.61
N LYS A 297 14.80 -1.21 -14.17
CA LYS A 297 14.13 0.07 -13.90
C LYS A 297 13.10 0.45 -14.96
N ASP A 298 13.05 -0.28 -16.07
CA ASP A 298 12.22 0.06 -17.23
C ASP A 298 10.77 -0.42 -17.09
N ASN A 299 10.48 -1.26 -16.09
CA ASN A 299 9.16 -1.82 -15.85
C ASN A 299 8.59 -1.34 -14.50
N TYR A 300 7.30 -0.97 -14.48
CA TYR A 300 6.58 -0.72 -13.24
C TYR A 300 6.35 -2.03 -12.45
N SER A 301 7.32 -2.40 -11.62
CA SER A 301 7.26 -3.58 -10.75
C SER A 301 7.84 -3.31 -9.37
N PHE A 302 7.31 -4.03 -8.38
CA PHE A 302 7.82 -3.99 -7.02
C PHE A 302 8.25 -5.39 -6.61
N CYS A 303 9.52 -5.71 -6.82
CA CYS A 303 10.03 -7.05 -6.54
C CYS A 303 10.40 -7.20 -5.06
N SER A 304 10.15 -8.37 -4.48
CA SER A 304 10.76 -8.68 -3.19
C SER A 304 12.27 -8.82 -3.34
N LEU A 305 13.02 -8.13 -2.48
CA LEU A 305 14.48 -8.32 -2.39
C LEU A 305 14.86 -9.61 -1.67
N SER A 306 13.87 -10.47 -1.36
CA SER A 306 14.12 -11.76 -0.72
C SER A 306 14.97 -11.61 0.54
N MET A 307 14.64 -10.57 1.30
CA MET A 307 15.39 -10.08 2.44
C MET A 307 14.44 -9.60 3.53
N VAL A 308 14.84 -9.87 4.78
CA VAL A 308 14.25 -9.27 5.99
C VAL A 308 15.34 -8.60 6.81
N LEU A 309 15.11 -7.36 7.21
CA LEU A 309 15.96 -6.68 8.18
C LEU A 309 15.75 -7.25 9.57
N VAL A 310 16.84 -7.42 10.32
CA VAL A 310 16.86 -7.74 11.73
C VAL A 310 17.43 -6.54 12.49
N GLY A 311 16.66 -6.01 13.45
CA GLY A 311 16.73 -4.61 13.89
C GLY A 311 15.92 -3.65 13.00
N GLY A 312 14.94 -4.15 12.25
CA GLY A 312 14.05 -3.36 11.39
C GLY A 312 12.98 -2.58 12.16
N LEU A 313 12.17 -1.80 11.43
CA LEU A 313 11.11 -0.93 11.97
C LEU A 313 9.92 -1.68 12.58
N GLY A 314 9.80 -2.98 12.34
CA GLY A 314 8.66 -3.78 12.78
C GLY A 314 8.80 -4.38 14.18
N PRO A 315 7.71 -4.92 14.72
CA PRO A 315 7.68 -5.70 15.96
C PRO A 315 8.68 -6.85 15.92
N GLU A 316 9.30 -7.15 17.06
CA GLU A 316 10.44 -8.07 17.17
C GLU A 316 11.70 -7.60 16.40
N GLY A 317 11.72 -6.37 15.89
CA GLY A 317 12.82 -5.79 15.12
C GLY A 317 12.96 -6.40 13.73
N LEU A 318 11.85 -6.65 13.01
CA LEU A 318 11.89 -7.29 11.69
C LEU A 318 11.16 -6.47 10.61
N GLY A 319 11.70 -6.39 9.39
CA GLY A 319 11.09 -5.65 8.28
C GLY A 319 11.27 -6.27 6.91
N PHE A 320 10.22 -6.27 6.09
CA PHE A 320 10.27 -6.80 4.72
C PHE A 320 10.79 -5.74 3.75
N THR A 321 11.53 -6.18 2.73
CA THR A 321 12.09 -5.25 1.75
C THR A 321 11.68 -5.53 0.31
N TYR A 322 11.48 -4.45 -0.42
CA TYR A 322 11.07 -4.43 -1.82
C TYR A 322 11.99 -3.51 -2.63
N SER A 323 12.22 -3.84 -3.90
CA SER A 323 12.75 -2.90 -4.87
C SER A 323 11.62 -2.08 -5.48
N THR A 324 11.93 -0.86 -5.94
CA THR A 324 11.01 0.00 -6.68
C THR A 324 11.45 0.15 -8.13
N PRO A 325 10.58 0.61 -9.05
CA PRO A 325 10.96 0.95 -10.42
C PRO A 325 12.06 2.02 -10.50
N ARG A 326 12.24 2.84 -9.46
CA ARG A 326 13.35 3.82 -9.36
C ARG A 326 14.67 3.20 -8.90
N GLY A 327 14.71 1.89 -8.65
CA GLY A 327 15.89 1.20 -8.14
C GLY A 327 16.18 1.50 -6.67
N GLU A 328 15.16 1.82 -5.86
CA GLU A 328 15.28 2.03 -4.42
C GLU A 328 15.02 0.74 -3.65
N VAL A 329 15.54 0.66 -2.43
CA VAL A 329 15.24 -0.40 -1.46
C VAL A 329 14.31 0.16 -0.39
N ILE A 330 13.08 -0.35 -0.33
CA ILE A 330 12.07 0.10 0.63
C ILE A 330 11.81 -0.99 1.67
N GLU A 331 11.98 -0.63 2.93
CA GLU A 331 11.53 -1.39 4.10
C GLU A 331 10.07 -1.07 4.41
N ILE A 332 9.22 -2.10 4.55
CA ILE A 332 7.84 -1.97 5.00
C ILE A 332 7.58 -2.93 6.17
N CYS A 333 6.97 -2.41 7.23
CA CYS A 333 6.65 -3.16 8.44
C CYS A 333 5.26 -2.84 8.97
N SER A 334 4.51 -3.86 9.40
CA SER A 334 3.24 -3.69 10.14
C SER A 334 3.49 -3.35 11.60
N ASP A 335 2.61 -2.58 12.24
CA ASP A 335 2.67 -2.37 13.68
C ASP A 335 2.46 -3.68 14.49
N GLN A 336 2.56 -3.60 15.82
CA GLN A 336 2.46 -4.77 16.71
C GLN A 336 1.11 -5.49 16.62
N LYS A 337 0.00 -4.74 16.64
CA LYS A 337 -1.35 -5.32 16.61
C LYS A 337 -1.60 -5.98 15.26
N GLU A 338 -1.10 -5.36 14.21
CA GLU A 338 -1.23 -5.84 12.83
C GLU A 338 -0.36 -7.08 12.57
N THR A 339 0.84 -7.11 13.15
CA THR A 339 1.71 -8.30 13.13
C THR A 339 1.05 -9.49 13.81
N GLU A 340 0.35 -9.27 14.92
CA GLU A 340 -0.42 -10.32 15.61
C GLU A 340 -1.55 -10.87 14.71
N ALA A 341 -2.26 -10.00 13.99
CA ALA A 341 -3.29 -10.41 13.04
C ALA A 341 -2.73 -11.27 11.90
N ILE A 342 -1.59 -10.88 11.32
CA ILE A 342 -0.90 -11.66 10.28
C ILE A 342 -0.44 -13.02 10.83
N ILE A 343 0.10 -13.06 12.06
CA ILE A 343 0.50 -14.31 12.72
C ILE A 343 -0.70 -15.24 12.90
N ILE A 344 -1.87 -14.71 13.28
CA ILE A 344 -3.10 -15.50 13.42
C ILE A 344 -3.49 -16.12 12.07
N GLN A 345 -3.53 -15.33 10.99
CA GLN A 345 -3.84 -15.86 9.66
C GLN A 345 -2.81 -16.90 9.20
N PHE A 346 -1.53 -16.67 9.46
CA PHE A 346 -0.47 -17.62 9.11
C PHE A 346 -0.58 -18.93 9.92
N LYS A 347 -0.94 -18.86 11.21
CA LYS A 347 -1.25 -20.07 12.01
C LYS A 347 -2.43 -20.85 11.41
N GLN A 348 -3.46 -20.16 10.93
CA GLN A 348 -4.59 -20.80 10.26
C GLN A 348 -4.15 -21.51 8.97
N TYR A 349 -3.28 -20.86 8.17
CA TYR A 349 -2.69 -21.48 6.99
C TYR A 349 -1.86 -22.73 7.34
N LEU A 350 -0.97 -22.65 8.33
CA LEU A 350 -0.17 -23.79 8.77
C LEU A 350 -1.04 -24.96 9.24
N LYS A 351 -2.13 -24.67 9.94
CA LYS A 351 -3.11 -25.69 10.33
C LYS A 351 -3.73 -26.38 9.11
N ARG A 352 -4.19 -25.62 8.10
CA ARG A 352 -4.78 -26.20 6.89
C ARG A 352 -3.77 -27.07 6.14
N LYS A 353 -2.55 -26.57 5.95
CA LYS A 353 -1.45 -27.35 5.35
C LYS A 353 -1.11 -28.61 6.16
N PHE A 354 -1.18 -28.54 7.48
CA PHE A 354 -0.99 -29.69 8.35
C PHE A 354 -2.06 -30.76 8.13
N ILE A 355 -3.34 -30.39 8.15
CA ILE A 355 -4.42 -31.36 7.96
C ILE A 355 -4.28 -32.07 6.60
N GLY A 356 -3.93 -31.33 5.55
CA GLY A 356 -3.64 -31.91 4.24
C GLY A 356 -2.45 -32.86 4.24
N LYS A 357 -1.29 -32.45 4.79
CA LYS A 357 -0.11 -33.31 4.88
C LYS A 357 -0.33 -34.55 5.76
N LEU A 358 -1.11 -34.42 6.82
CA LEU A 358 -1.44 -35.55 7.67
C LEU A 358 -2.28 -36.56 6.89
N ASP A 359 -3.25 -36.12 6.10
CA ASP A 359 -4.05 -37.02 5.28
C ASP A 359 -3.18 -37.80 4.27
N GLU A 360 -2.21 -37.13 3.64
CA GLU A 360 -1.21 -37.76 2.75
C GLU A 360 -0.32 -38.78 3.50
N GLU A 361 0.15 -38.45 4.71
CA GLU A 361 0.96 -39.38 5.52
C GLU A 361 0.14 -40.59 6.01
N LEU A 362 -1.14 -40.39 6.37
CA LEU A 362 -2.03 -41.49 6.73
C LEU A 362 -2.34 -42.37 5.52
N LEU A 363 -2.44 -41.79 4.32
CA LEU A 363 -2.57 -42.52 3.06
C LEU A 363 -1.33 -43.41 2.83
N ASN A 364 -0.12 -42.87 3.03
CA ASN A 364 1.13 -43.62 2.92
C ASN A 364 1.26 -44.75 3.95
N LEU A 365 0.47 -44.72 5.02
CA LEU A 365 0.35 -45.79 6.01
C LEU A 365 -0.76 -46.79 5.68
N ASP A 366 -1.33 -46.75 4.47
CA ASP A 366 -2.43 -47.62 4.00
C ASP A 366 -3.69 -47.57 4.90
N ILE A 367 -3.93 -46.42 5.54
CA ILE A 367 -5.13 -46.21 6.36
C ILE A 367 -6.29 -45.88 5.43
N ASN A 368 -7.43 -46.57 5.60
CA ASN A 368 -8.58 -46.38 4.73
C ASN A 368 -9.13 -44.94 4.76
N ALA A 369 -9.83 -44.53 3.70
CA ALA A 369 -10.34 -43.17 3.56
C ALA A 369 -11.32 -42.76 4.68
N ASP A 370 -12.19 -43.66 5.14
CA ASP A 370 -13.16 -43.39 6.21
C ASP A 370 -12.49 -43.06 7.55
N ILE A 371 -11.48 -43.83 7.95
CA ILE A 371 -10.73 -43.60 9.18
C ILE A 371 -9.90 -42.33 9.05
N ARG A 372 -9.27 -42.09 7.90
CA ARG A 372 -8.57 -40.82 7.62
C ARG A 372 -9.50 -39.62 7.74
N GLY A 373 -10.70 -39.70 7.18
CA GLY A 373 -11.76 -38.68 7.30
C GLY A 373 -12.15 -38.42 8.75
N LYS A 374 -12.36 -39.48 9.55
CA LYS A 374 -12.65 -39.38 10.99
C LYS A 374 -11.53 -38.69 11.77
N ILE A 375 -10.26 -39.06 11.50
CA ILE A 375 -9.08 -38.47 12.15
C ILE A 375 -8.91 -37.00 11.78
N THR A 376 -8.97 -36.66 10.49
CA THR A 376 -8.81 -35.29 10.00
C THR A 376 -9.93 -34.37 10.50
N HIS A 377 -11.18 -34.84 10.49
CA HIS A 377 -12.32 -34.11 11.02
C HIS A 377 -12.16 -33.82 12.53
N TYR A 378 -11.83 -34.83 13.33
CA TYR A 378 -11.61 -34.69 14.78
C TYR A 378 -10.47 -33.70 15.10
N LEU A 379 -9.36 -33.76 14.36
CA LEU A 379 -8.25 -32.82 14.51
C LEU A 379 -8.63 -31.40 14.09
N SER A 380 -9.44 -31.25 13.05
CA SER A 380 -9.92 -29.94 12.60
C SER A 380 -10.77 -29.24 13.67
N GLU A 381 -11.59 -30.02 14.41
CA GLU A 381 -12.44 -29.55 15.50
C GLU A 381 -11.66 -29.18 16.77
N ILE A 382 -10.63 -29.96 17.11
CA ILE A 382 -9.82 -29.69 18.31
C ILE A 382 -8.88 -28.50 18.11
N LEU A 383 -8.34 -28.33 16.91
CA LEU A 383 -7.36 -27.29 16.62
C LEU A 383 -8.02 -25.94 16.26
N LYS A 384 -9.03 -25.46 16.98
CA LYS A 384 -9.85 -24.30 16.54
C LYS A 384 -9.00 -23.04 16.21
N PRO A 385 -9.30 -22.31 15.12
CA PRO A 385 -8.50 -21.18 14.60
C PRO A 385 -8.19 -20.03 15.55
N LYS A 386 -9.05 -19.80 16.56
CA LYS A 386 -8.96 -18.66 17.49
C LYS A 386 -8.36 -19.02 18.85
N ILE A 387 -8.15 -20.31 19.13
CA ILE A 387 -7.62 -20.73 20.43
C ILE A 387 -6.10 -20.73 20.33
N LEU A 388 -5.44 -19.87 21.13
CA LEU A 388 -4.01 -19.96 21.38
C LEU A 388 -3.73 -21.25 22.15
N ILE A 389 -3.59 -22.34 21.41
CA ILE A 389 -3.18 -23.63 21.97
C ILE A 389 -1.73 -23.45 22.45
N ASN A 390 -1.56 -23.42 23.77
CA ASN A 390 -0.24 -23.31 24.40
C ASN A 390 0.44 -24.69 24.45
N TYR A 391 1.73 -24.72 24.79
CA TYR A 391 2.48 -25.99 24.90
C TYR A 391 1.82 -26.97 25.89
N TYR A 392 1.20 -26.46 26.97
CA TYR A 392 0.48 -27.26 27.96
C TYR A 392 -0.77 -27.98 27.40
N SER A 393 -1.35 -27.46 26.32
CA SER A 393 -2.51 -28.06 25.65
C SER A 393 -2.12 -29.23 24.74
N LYS A 394 -0.85 -29.33 24.37
CA LYS A 394 -0.35 -30.30 23.38
C LYS A 394 -0.50 -31.74 23.86
N ASP A 395 -0.09 -32.03 25.10
CA ASP A 395 -0.16 -33.38 25.67
C ASP A 395 -1.63 -33.82 25.88
N TYR A 396 -2.48 -32.88 26.26
CA TYR A 396 -3.93 -33.11 26.34
C TYR A 396 -4.54 -33.45 24.97
N ILE A 397 -4.16 -32.71 23.92
CA ILE A 397 -4.59 -32.97 22.54
C ILE A 397 -4.09 -34.34 22.08
N LEU A 398 -2.81 -34.68 22.31
CA LEU A 398 -2.24 -35.98 21.96
C LEU A 398 -2.94 -37.13 22.69
N ARG A 399 -3.22 -36.97 23.98
CA ARG A 399 -3.97 -37.96 24.77
C ARG A 399 -5.38 -38.15 24.22
N LYS A 400 -6.06 -37.06 23.84
CA LYS A 400 -7.38 -37.10 23.19
C LYS A 400 -7.36 -37.78 21.83
N ILE A 401 -6.32 -37.58 21.04
CA ILE A 401 -6.14 -38.24 19.74
C ILE A 401 -5.87 -39.73 19.94
N LYS A 402 -4.98 -40.09 20.87
CA LYS A 402 -4.68 -41.48 21.18
C LYS A 402 -5.93 -42.22 21.65
N LEU A 403 -6.71 -41.62 22.55
CA LEU A 403 -8.00 -42.17 23.01
C LEU A 403 -9.04 -42.27 21.89
N PHE A 404 -9.08 -41.29 20.98
CA PHE A 404 -9.98 -41.32 19.83
C PHE A 404 -9.62 -42.45 18.85
N LEU A 405 -8.34 -42.59 18.51
CA LEU A 405 -7.84 -43.69 17.67
C LEU A 405 -8.13 -45.05 18.29
N TYR A 406 -7.95 -45.19 19.61
CA TYR A 406 -8.33 -46.39 20.37
C TYR A 406 -9.83 -46.67 20.41
N ARG A 407 -10.70 -45.71 20.08
CA ARG A 407 -12.17 -45.91 20.05
C ARG A 407 -12.69 -46.24 18.65
N ILE A 408 -11.83 -46.21 17.63
CA ILE A 408 -12.19 -46.65 16.29
C ILE A 408 -11.90 -48.14 16.22
N ASP A 409 -12.94 -48.97 16.35
CA ASP A 409 -12.81 -50.44 16.38
C ASP A 409 -12.03 -50.97 15.16
N GLU A 410 -12.33 -50.45 13.95
CA GLU A 410 -11.60 -50.78 12.73
C GLU A 410 -10.11 -50.42 12.80
N PHE A 411 -9.76 -49.32 13.47
CA PHE A 411 -8.37 -48.91 13.63
C PHE A 411 -7.62 -49.85 14.59
N ASN A 412 -8.25 -50.22 15.70
CA ASN A 412 -7.69 -51.16 16.67
C ASN A 412 -7.53 -52.57 16.10
N GLN A 413 -8.41 -53.00 15.21
CA GLN A 413 -8.34 -54.33 14.62
C GLN A 413 -7.29 -54.42 13.51
N LYS A 414 -7.17 -53.40 12.64
CA LYS A 414 -6.27 -53.43 11.48
C LYS A 414 -4.94 -52.71 11.65
N TYR A 415 -4.86 -51.68 12.49
CA TYR A 415 -3.78 -50.69 12.46
C TYR A 415 -3.14 -50.42 13.83
N LYS A 416 -3.45 -51.23 14.85
CA LYS A 416 -2.93 -51.06 16.22
C LYS A 416 -1.40 -50.97 16.29
N SER A 417 -0.69 -51.73 15.47
CA SER A 417 0.79 -51.68 15.39
C SER A 417 1.32 -50.33 14.88
N LYS A 418 0.53 -49.58 14.10
CA LYS A 418 0.89 -48.26 13.55
C LYS A 418 0.50 -47.11 14.48
N LEU A 419 -0.15 -47.37 15.62
CA LEU A 419 -0.68 -46.33 16.52
C LEU A 419 0.40 -45.36 16.99
N GLU A 420 1.53 -45.86 17.50
CA GLU A 420 2.59 -45.00 18.03
C GLU A 420 3.26 -44.17 16.92
N ASP A 421 3.40 -44.73 15.71
CA ASP A 421 3.93 -44.00 14.55
C ASP A 421 2.98 -42.86 14.12
N VAL A 422 1.68 -43.13 14.05
CA VAL A 422 0.66 -42.12 13.75
C VAL A 422 0.67 -41.02 14.82
N VAL A 423 0.68 -41.39 16.10
CA VAL A 423 0.71 -40.43 17.22
C VAL A 423 2.01 -39.62 17.20
N MET A 424 3.16 -40.24 16.89
CA MET A 424 4.45 -39.55 16.79
C MET A 424 4.47 -38.56 15.62
N LYS A 425 3.95 -38.93 14.45
CA LYS A 425 3.83 -38.04 13.28
C LYS A 425 2.94 -36.84 13.60
N ILE A 426 1.79 -37.08 14.24
CA ILE A 426 0.90 -36.01 14.71
C ILE A 426 1.59 -35.12 15.76
N ASN A 427 2.33 -35.70 16.71
CA ASN A 427 3.08 -34.95 17.73
C ASN A 427 4.14 -34.03 17.13
N LYS A 428 4.98 -34.55 16.21
CA LYS A 428 6.00 -33.76 15.51
C LYS A 428 5.35 -32.60 14.74
N ALA A 429 4.24 -32.86 14.07
CA ALA A 429 3.52 -31.85 13.31
C ALA A 429 2.81 -30.81 14.19
N LEU A 430 2.16 -31.22 15.28
CA LEU A 430 1.57 -30.31 16.27
C LEU A 430 2.63 -29.37 16.86
N SER A 431 3.82 -29.89 17.16
CA SER A 431 4.93 -29.07 17.68
C SER A 431 5.31 -27.92 16.74
N LEU A 432 5.25 -28.15 15.42
CA LEU A 432 5.55 -27.14 14.41
C LEU A 432 4.49 -26.05 14.31
N ILE A 433 3.21 -26.39 14.54
CA ILE A 433 2.08 -25.44 14.47
C ILE A 433 1.98 -24.61 15.75
N LEU A 434 2.25 -25.25 16.89
CA LEU A 434 2.06 -24.67 18.22
C LEU A 434 3.25 -23.84 18.70
N ARG A 435 4.39 -23.89 18.01
CA ARG A 435 5.53 -23.02 18.33
C ARG A 435 5.17 -21.55 18.12
N LYS A 436 5.82 -20.66 18.87
CA LYS A 436 5.76 -19.22 18.63
C LYS A 436 6.24 -18.96 17.19
N ILE A 437 5.38 -18.33 16.39
CA ILE A 437 5.71 -17.92 15.02
C ILE A 437 6.33 -16.54 15.06
N LYS A 438 7.49 -16.39 14.45
CA LYS A 438 8.17 -15.11 14.25
C LYS A 438 7.96 -14.64 12.81
N LEU A 439 8.13 -13.34 12.55
CA LEU A 439 8.12 -12.82 11.17
C LEU A 439 9.17 -13.51 10.27
N LYS A 440 10.30 -13.95 10.84
CA LYS A 440 11.30 -14.78 10.15
C LYS A 440 10.73 -16.08 9.58
N ASP A 441 9.78 -16.73 10.25
CA ASP A 441 9.15 -17.95 9.75
C ASP A 441 8.24 -17.68 8.54
N GLN A 442 7.56 -16.54 8.54
CA GLN A 442 6.75 -16.09 7.41
C GLN A 442 7.62 -15.79 6.20
N PHE A 443 8.74 -15.11 6.42
CA PHE A 443 9.73 -14.84 5.38
C PHE A 443 10.27 -16.13 4.74
N ILE A 444 10.76 -17.08 5.54
CA ILE A 444 11.26 -18.38 5.03
C ILE A 444 10.20 -19.06 4.18
N THR A 445 8.95 -19.05 4.64
CA THR A 445 7.84 -19.67 3.91
C THR A 445 7.58 -18.98 2.56
N ARG A 446 7.57 -17.65 2.52
CA ARG A 446 7.42 -16.88 1.28
C ARG A 446 8.55 -17.19 0.30
N MET A 447 9.79 -17.18 0.77
CA MET A 447 10.96 -17.49 -0.07
C MET A 447 10.89 -18.89 -0.65
N ASN A 448 10.53 -19.89 0.18
CA ASN A 448 10.34 -21.26 -0.33
C ASN A 448 9.28 -21.34 -1.44
N LEU A 449 8.18 -20.58 -1.33
CA LEU A 449 7.16 -20.55 -2.37
C LEU A 449 7.67 -19.92 -3.68
N VAL A 450 8.56 -18.92 -3.59
CA VAL A 450 9.21 -18.32 -4.78
C VAL A 450 10.22 -19.27 -5.41
N ASP A 451 11.02 -19.96 -4.58
CA ASP A 451 11.97 -20.96 -5.07
C ASP A 451 11.26 -22.08 -5.82
N GLU A 452 10.15 -22.58 -5.23
CA GLU A 452 9.27 -23.60 -5.81
C GLU A 452 8.46 -23.10 -7.02
N GLY A 453 8.57 -21.83 -7.40
CA GLY A 453 7.85 -21.23 -8.54
C GLY A 453 6.34 -21.10 -8.34
N LYS A 454 5.86 -21.23 -7.09
CA LYS A 454 4.42 -21.14 -6.76
C LYS A 454 3.92 -19.71 -6.63
N VAL A 455 4.82 -18.77 -6.38
CA VAL A 455 4.55 -17.33 -6.24
C VAL A 455 5.69 -16.58 -6.93
N LYS A 456 5.40 -15.53 -7.69
CA LYS A 456 6.43 -14.67 -8.24
C LYS A 456 6.92 -13.68 -7.19
N SER A 457 8.18 -13.22 -7.30
CA SER A 457 8.74 -12.25 -6.35
C SER A 457 7.92 -10.95 -6.27
N GLU A 458 7.44 -10.48 -7.43
CA GLU A 458 6.58 -9.29 -7.58
C GLU A 458 5.20 -9.41 -6.91
N ASP A 459 4.69 -10.64 -6.75
CA ASP A 459 3.36 -10.86 -6.17
C ASP A 459 3.38 -10.84 -4.64
N ILE A 460 4.56 -10.97 -4.00
CA ILE A 460 4.67 -11.00 -2.53
C ILE A 460 4.10 -9.72 -1.89
N ALA A 461 4.34 -8.57 -2.53
CA ALA A 461 3.84 -7.28 -2.03
C ALA A 461 2.31 -7.21 -2.03
N LYS A 462 1.65 -7.81 -3.04
CA LYS A 462 0.19 -7.87 -3.18
C LYS A 462 -0.44 -8.80 -2.15
N LEU A 463 0.23 -9.95 -1.91
CA LEU A 463 -0.24 -10.97 -0.98
C LEU A 463 -0.08 -10.57 0.50
N THR A 464 0.75 -9.57 0.78
CA THR A 464 0.93 -9.05 2.14
C THR A 464 -0.05 -7.92 2.36
N SER A 465 -1.27 -8.26 2.80
CA SER A 465 -2.36 -7.30 3.00
C SER A 465 -2.88 -7.23 4.42
N LEU A 466 -3.44 -6.06 4.72
CA LEU A 466 -3.87 -5.65 6.04
C LEU A 466 -5.02 -4.65 5.90
N ARG A 467 -6.17 -4.91 6.53
CA ARG A 467 -7.38 -4.06 6.42
C ARG A 467 -7.77 -3.73 4.96
N GLY A 468 -7.53 -4.65 4.03
CA GLY A 468 -7.81 -4.44 2.60
C GLY A 468 -6.75 -3.64 1.84
N LYS A 469 -5.64 -3.25 2.48
CA LYS A 469 -4.48 -2.58 1.85
C LYS A 469 -3.25 -3.47 1.92
N SER A 470 -2.61 -3.68 0.79
CA SER A 470 -1.39 -4.47 0.62
C SER A 470 -0.13 -3.61 0.74
N HIS A 471 1.04 -4.26 0.91
CA HIS A 471 2.31 -3.55 0.77
C HIS A 471 2.46 -2.96 -0.64
N TYR A 472 1.90 -3.64 -1.65
CA TYR A 472 1.86 -3.14 -3.02
C TYR A 472 1.08 -1.81 -3.10
N ASP A 473 -0.06 -1.69 -2.42
CA ASP A 473 -0.84 -0.45 -2.37
C ASP A 473 -0.03 0.73 -1.85
N ILE A 474 0.77 0.51 -0.81
CA ILE A 474 1.61 1.57 -0.24
C ILE A 474 2.75 1.94 -1.20
N LEU A 475 3.36 0.96 -1.86
CA LEU A 475 4.45 1.20 -2.79
C LEU A 475 4.01 2.02 -4.00
N ARG A 476 2.82 1.75 -4.55
CA ARG A 476 2.24 2.54 -5.65
C ARG A 476 1.82 3.95 -5.22
N GLU A 477 1.22 4.09 -4.04
CA GLU A 477 0.84 5.40 -3.48
C GLU A 477 2.10 6.25 -3.19
N ARG A 478 3.18 5.62 -2.69
CA ARG A 478 4.49 6.26 -2.55
C ARG A 478 5.03 6.74 -3.89
N PHE A 479 5.06 5.87 -4.89
CA PHE A 479 5.61 6.18 -6.21
C PHE A 479 4.90 7.40 -6.81
N PHE A 480 3.58 7.48 -6.66
CA PHE A 480 2.79 8.63 -7.07
C PHE A 480 3.24 9.94 -6.40
N PHE A 481 3.30 9.99 -5.06
CA PHE A 481 3.77 11.19 -4.35
C PHE A 481 5.23 11.55 -4.64
N GLN A 482 6.07 10.55 -4.91
CA GLN A 482 7.43 10.81 -5.34
C GLN A 482 7.50 11.51 -6.70
N ASN A 483 6.57 11.24 -7.61
CA ASN A 483 6.47 11.96 -8.87
C ASN A 483 6.05 13.40 -8.63
N GLU A 484 5.01 13.64 -7.82
CA GLU A 484 4.59 15.00 -7.44
C GLU A 484 5.76 15.83 -6.89
N ILE A 485 6.53 15.27 -5.95
CA ILE A 485 7.68 15.95 -5.36
C ILE A 485 8.78 16.21 -6.41
N LEU A 486 9.02 15.28 -7.34
CA LEU A 486 10.00 15.51 -8.41
C LEU A 486 9.60 16.67 -9.30
N TRP A 487 8.34 16.71 -9.75
CA TRP A 487 7.82 17.79 -10.59
C TRP A 487 7.84 19.12 -9.85
N PHE A 488 7.48 19.13 -8.57
CA PHE A 488 7.62 20.32 -7.71
C PHE A 488 9.05 20.88 -7.73
N PHE A 489 10.06 20.02 -7.61
CA PHE A 489 11.47 20.46 -7.68
C PHE A 489 11.95 20.81 -9.08
N LYS A 490 11.38 20.20 -10.13
CA LYS A 490 11.71 20.50 -11.52
C LYS A 490 11.17 21.89 -11.90
N ASP A 491 9.92 22.15 -11.58
CA ASP A 491 9.17 23.28 -12.13
C ASP A 491 9.32 24.57 -11.29
N TYR A 492 9.57 24.45 -9.98
CA TYR A 492 9.67 25.59 -9.06
C TYR A 492 11.06 25.79 -8.46
N LYS A 493 12.10 25.29 -9.14
CA LYS A 493 13.47 25.27 -8.60
C LYS A 493 13.95 26.66 -8.15
N GLU A 494 13.73 27.68 -8.98
CA GLU A 494 14.23 29.04 -8.73
C GLU A 494 13.52 29.69 -7.54
N GLU A 495 12.20 29.57 -7.47
CA GLU A 495 11.37 30.11 -6.39
C GLU A 495 11.70 29.43 -5.05
N ILE A 496 11.92 28.12 -5.11
CA ILE A 496 12.35 27.31 -3.99
C ILE A 496 13.72 27.80 -3.47
N GLU A 497 14.71 28.02 -4.35
CA GLU A 497 16.04 28.55 -3.98
C GLU A 497 15.94 29.96 -3.37
N GLU A 498 15.06 30.81 -3.88
CA GLU A 498 14.83 32.15 -3.33
C GLU A 498 14.23 32.10 -1.91
N LEU A 499 13.27 31.21 -1.68
CA LEU A 499 12.68 30.99 -0.35
C LEU A 499 13.72 30.46 0.64
N GLU A 500 14.59 29.53 0.24
CA GLU A 500 15.66 29.03 1.11
C GLU A 500 16.66 30.12 1.51
N LYS A 501 17.01 31.02 0.58
CA LYS A 501 17.85 32.19 0.91
C LYS A 501 17.18 33.07 1.96
N LYS A 502 15.87 33.32 1.84
CA LYS A 502 15.10 34.09 2.83
C LYS A 502 15.08 33.41 4.19
N PHE A 503 14.95 32.08 4.24
CA PHE A 503 14.99 31.34 5.51
C PHE A 503 16.38 31.28 6.16
N SER A 504 17.44 31.28 5.35
CA SER A 504 18.83 31.19 5.82
C SER A 504 19.40 32.53 6.29
N ALA A 505 18.74 33.65 5.96
CA ALA A 505 19.15 35.01 6.31
C ALA A 505 18.67 35.47 7.70
N PHE A 506 17.87 34.66 8.39
CA PHE A 506 17.40 34.84 9.77
C PHE A 506 17.87 33.69 10.63
#